data_AF-A0A7C6F2Z4-F1
#
_entry.id   AF-A0A7C6F2Z4-F1
#
_cell.length_a   1.000
_cell.length_b   1.000
_cell.length_c   1.000
_cell.angle_alpha   90.00
_cell.angle_beta   90.00
_cell.angle_gamma   90.00
#
_symmetry.space_group_name_H-M   'P 1'
#
loop_
_entity.id
_entity.type
_entity.pdbx_description
1 polymer ?
#
loop_
_entity_poly.entity_id
_entity_poly.type
_entity_poly.pdbx_seq_one_letter_code
_entity_poly.pdbx_strand_id
1 'polypeptide(L)'
;PVRRVPLFSHEVLGLERLEELARTLYAEGEDPAAVVRRERPYSFAKRDGLYEVRMLVPFATRGEIGLFKKGDELVVEIGALRRHIGLPTSMAALKPTRARLENGVLTVEMKEEVTA
;
A
#
# COMPACT_ATOMS: atom_id res chain seq x y z
N PRO A 1 4.05 1.97 11.69
CA PRO A 1 4.23 3.37 12.14
C PRO A 1 5.67 3.84 11.90
N VAL A 2 5.89 5.14 11.77
CA VAL A 2 7.25 5.71 11.72
C VAL A 2 7.50 6.37 13.07
N ARG A 3 8.57 5.98 13.76
CA ARG A 3 9.01 6.57 15.03
C ARG A 3 10.30 7.35 14.83
N ARG A 4 10.56 8.33 15.69
CA ARG A 4 11.78 9.13 15.70
C ARG A 4 12.56 8.83 16.97
N VAL A 5 13.88 8.72 16.83
CA VAL A 5 14.83 8.58 17.95
C VAL A 5 15.99 9.55 17.69
N PRO A 6 16.67 10.02 18.75
CA PRO A 6 17.88 10.80 18.58
C PRO A 6 19.00 9.93 17.97
N LEU A 7 19.98 10.61 17.40
CA LEU A 7 21.26 9.98 17.11
C LEU A 7 22.05 9.85 18.43
N PHE A 8 22.31 8.62 18.86
CA PHE A 8 23.11 8.36 20.05
C PHE A 8 24.58 8.67 19.80
N SER A 9 25.29 9.16 20.82
CA SER A 9 26.74 9.43 20.74
C SER A 9 27.60 8.16 20.81
N HIS A 10 26.97 7.00 20.95
CA HIS A 10 27.60 5.69 21.01
C HIS A 10 26.84 4.71 20.13
N GLU A 11 27.49 3.59 19.82
CA GLU A 11 26.84 2.48 19.13
C GLU A 11 25.76 1.85 20.01
N VAL A 12 24.64 1.44 19.40
CA VAL A 12 23.55 0.76 20.11
C VAL A 12 23.82 -0.75 20.09
N LEU A 13 24.86 -1.17 20.80
CA LEU A 13 25.26 -2.57 20.92
C LEU A 13 25.20 -3.02 22.38
N GLY A 14 24.83 -4.30 22.56
CA GLY A 14 24.66 -4.91 23.87
C GLY A 14 23.31 -4.57 24.50
N LEU A 15 22.96 -5.37 25.52
CA LEU A 15 21.63 -5.33 26.13
C LEU A 15 21.29 -3.96 26.73
N GLU A 16 22.21 -3.38 27.49
CA GLU A 16 22.00 -2.09 28.17
C GLU A 16 21.63 -0.96 27.18
N ARG A 17 22.32 -0.89 26.03
CA ARG A 17 22.07 0.14 25.02
C ARG A 17 20.82 -0.14 24.21
N LEU A 18 20.50 -1.42 23.96
CA LEU A 18 19.23 -1.81 23.36
C LEU A 18 18.04 -1.45 24.26
N GLU A 19 18.18 -1.58 25.57
CA GLU A 19 17.15 -1.16 26.53
C GLU A 19 16.97 0.36 26.56
N GLU A 20 18.04 1.13 26.47
CA GLU A 20 17.99 2.60 26.36
C GLU A 20 17.24 3.02 25.08
N LEU A 21 17.57 2.40 23.95
CA LEU A 21 16.85 2.61 22.70
C LEU A 21 15.37 2.23 22.83
N ALA A 22 15.07 1.08 23.45
CA ALA A 22 13.71 0.61 23.65
C ALA A 22 12.88 1.61 24.49
N ARG A 23 13.43 2.13 25.59
CA ARG A 23 12.78 3.17 26.42
C ARG A 23 12.55 4.48 25.67
N THR A 24 13.36 4.77 24.66
CA THR A 24 13.16 5.95 23.79
C THR A 24 12.10 5.70 22.73
N LEU A 25 12.00 4.47 22.22
CA LEU A 25 11.06 4.09 21.17
C LEU A 25 9.65 3.82 21.68
N TYR A 26 9.52 3.21 22.86
CA TYR A 26 8.27 2.65 23.36
C TYR A 26 7.92 3.24 24.72
N ALA A 27 6.64 3.60 24.90
CA ALA A 27 6.15 3.99 26.21
C ALA A 27 6.20 2.80 27.18
N GLU A 28 6.27 3.07 28.48
CA GLU A 28 6.24 1.99 29.48
C GLU A 28 4.98 1.13 29.33
N GLY A 29 5.16 -0.18 29.26
CA GLY A 29 4.07 -1.15 29.04
C GLY A 29 3.54 -1.22 27.60
N GLU A 30 4.07 -0.44 26.66
CA GLU A 30 3.73 -0.55 25.24
C GLU A 30 4.30 -1.83 24.64
N ASP A 31 3.46 -2.64 24.00
CA ASP A 31 3.88 -3.84 23.27
C ASP A 31 4.53 -3.46 21.93
N PRO A 32 5.85 -3.69 21.74
CA PRO A 32 6.54 -3.37 20.49
C PRO A 32 6.08 -4.24 19.30
N ALA A 33 5.45 -5.39 19.57
CA ALA A 33 4.91 -6.30 18.56
C ALA A 33 3.45 -5.99 18.18
N ALA A 34 2.83 -5.00 18.81
CA ALA A 34 1.43 -4.66 18.57
C ALA A 34 1.17 -4.23 17.11
N VAL A 35 0.06 -4.71 16.55
CA VAL A 35 -0.39 -4.29 15.22
C VAL A 35 -0.96 -2.87 15.27
N VAL A 36 -0.15 -1.91 14.86
CA VAL A 36 -0.44 -0.47 14.85
C VAL A 36 -1.14 0.06 13.58
N ARG A 37 -1.23 -0.74 12.51
CA ARG A 37 -1.94 -0.39 11.27
C ARG A 37 -2.78 -1.59 10.84
N ARG A 38 -4.09 -1.38 10.73
CA ARG A 38 -5.08 -2.38 10.28
C ARG A 38 -5.69 -2.05 8.91
N GLU A 39 -5.27 -0.93 8.32
CA GLU A 39 -5.76 -0.47 7.03
C GLU A 39 -5.38 -1.47 5.93
N ARG A 40 -6.33 -1.76 5.05
CA ARG A 40 -6.07 -2.62 3.90
C ARG A 40 -5.19 -1.86 2.90
N PRO A 41 -4.13 -2.48 2.34
CA PRO A 41 -3.25 -1.81 1.38
C PRO A 41 -3.98 -1.43 0.08
N TYR A 42 -5.07 -2.14 -0.22
CA TYR A 42 -5.99 -1.83 -1.30
C TYR A 42 -7.41 -2.26 -0.93
N SER A 43 -8.39 -1.73 -1.64
CA SER A 43 -9.81 -2.04 -1.49
C SER A 43 -10.47 -2.19 -2.84
N PHE A 44 -11.54 -2.99 -2.87
CA PHE A 44 -12.42 -3.18 -4.01
C PHE A 44 -13.76 -2.55 -3.69
N ALA A 45 -14.29 -1.75 -4.61
CA ALA A 45 -15.60 -1.14 -4.44
C ALA A 45 -16.38 -1.16 -5.76
N LYS A 46 -17.71 -1.07 -5.67
CA LYS A 46 -18.56 -0.68 -6.78
C LYS A 46 -19.20 0.66 -6.43
N ARG A 47 -18.93 1.70 -7.22
CA ARG A 47 -19.42 3.08 -6.99
C ARG A 47 -20.03 3.60 -8.29
N ASP A 48 -21.25 4.11 -8.21
CA ASP A 48 -21.97 4.66 -9.37
C ASP A 48 -22.01 3.70 -10.57
N GLY A 49 -22.16 2.40 -10.28
CA GLY A 49 -22.18 1.33 -11.29
C GLY A 49 -20.80 0.85 -11.77
N LEU A 50 -19.71 1.52 -11.38
CA LEU A 50 -18.34 1.21 -11.81
C LEU A 50 -17.57 0.43 -10.73
N TYR A 51 -16.77 -0.53 -11.17
CA TYR A 51 -15.87 -1.28 -10.29
C TYR A 51 -14.56 -0.51 -10.13
N GLU A 52 -14.07 -0.40 -8.90
CA GLU A 52 -12.84 0.34 -8.56
C GLU A 52 -11.90 -0.51 -7.70
N VAL A 53 -10.62 -0.49 -8.07
CA VAL A 53 -9.51 -0.88 -7.17
C VAL A 53 -8.87 0.41 -6.64
N ARG A 54 -8.79 0.57 -5.32
CA ARG A 54 -8.22 1.76 -4.68
C ARG A 54 -7.05 1.38 -3.78
N MET A 55 -5.93 2.07 -3.88
CA MET A 55 -4.74 1.81 -3.06
C MET A 55 -3.97 3.08 -2.69
N LEU A 56 -3.30 3.03 -1.54
CA LEU A 56 -2.44 4.12 -1.08
C LEU A 56 -1.05 4.02 -1.72
N VAL A 57 -0.66 5.06 -2.43
CA VAL A 57 0.64 5.23 -3.09
C VAL A 57 1.16 6.66 -2.87
N PRO A 58 1.35 7.09 -1.61
CA PRO A 58 1.52 8.50 -1.24
C PRO A 58 2.76 9.19 -1.83
N PHE A 59 3.73 8.43 -2.33
CA PHE A 59 4.98 8.96 -2.88
C PHE A 59 5.14 8.73 -4.38
N ALA A 60 4.16 8.10 -5.03
CA ALA A 60 4.20 7.88 -6.46
C ALA A 60 3.75 9.13 -7.21
N THR A 61 4.30 9.36 -8.40
CA THR A 61 3.77 10.31 -9.37
C THR A 61 3.13 9.58 -10.54
N ARG A 62 2.22 10.25 -11.27
CA ARG A 62 1.45 9.61 -12.35
C ARG A 62 2.32 8.96 -13.43
N GLY A 63 3.48 9.54 -13.76
CA GLY A 63 4.37 9.03 -14.80
C GLY A 63 5.14 7.76 -14.43
N GLU A 64 5.18 7.42 -13.14
CA GLU A 64 5.93 6.27 -12.62
C GLU A 64 5.07 5.01 -12.48
N ILE A 65 3.75 5.13 -12.69
CA ILE A 65 2.80 4.05 -12.45
C ILE A 65 2.56 3.24 -13.73
N GLY A 66 3.07 2.02 -13.76
CA GLY A 66 2.68 1.00 -14.72
C GLY A 66 1.45 0.23 -14.23
N LEU A 67 0.49 -0.03 -15.11
CA LEU A 67 -0.73 -0.75 -14.75
C LEU A 67 -1.24 -1.63 -15.88
N PHE A 68 -1.40 -2.92 -15.60
CA PHE A 68 -1.97 -3.87 -16.55
C PHE A 68 -2.59 -5.06 -15.81
N LYS A 69 -3.40 -5.83 -16.53
CA LYS A 69 -4.04 -7.05 -16.01
C LYS A 69 -3.31 -8.29 -16.51
N LYS A 70 -3.11 -9.28 -15.63
CA LYS A 70 -2.53 -10.60 -15.96
C LYS A 70 -3.40 -11.69 -15.34
N GLY A 71 -4.12 -12.45 -16.16
CA GLY A 71 -5.12 -13.40 -15.63
C GLY A 71 -6.10 -12.66 -14.73
N ASP A 72 -6.34 -13.16 -13.52
CA ASP A 72 -7.24 -12.56 -12.53
C ASP A 72 -6.54 -11.57 -11.59
N GLU A 73 -5.39 -11.02 -11.98
CA GLU A 73 -4.63 -10.07 -11.19
C GLU A 73 -4.54 -8.70 -11.87
N LEU A 74 -4.69 -7.64 -11.07
CA LEU A 74 -4.23 -6.31 -11.42
C LEU A 74 -2.78 -6.17 -10.97
N VAL A 75 -1.89 -5.89 -11.92
CA VAL A 75 -0.48 -5.62 -11.65
C VAL A 75 -0.27 -4.12 -11.62
N VAL A 76 0.30 -3.63 -10.52
CA VAL A 76 0.67 -2.23 -10.32
C VAL A 76 2.18 -2.15 -10.13
N GLU A 77 2.84 -1.36 -10.95
CA GLU A 77 4.29 -1.14 -10.96
C GLU A 77 4.59 0.32 -10.61
N ILE A 78 5.53 0.54 -9.71
CA ILE A 78 6.00 1.87 -9.28
C ILE A 78 7.51 1.79 -9.11
N GLY A 79 8.26 2.28 -10.09
CA GLY A 79 9.71 2.09 -10.14
C GLY A 79 10.08 0.60 -10.12
N ALA A 80 10.89 0.18 -9.14
CA ALA A 80 11.28 -1.22 -8.96
C ALA A 80 10.26 -2.07 -8.18
N LEU A 81 9.20 -1.45 -7.63
CA LEU A 81 8.19 -2.17 -6.87
C LEU A 81 7.10 -2.69 -7.80
N ARG A 82 6.80 -3.98 -7.69
CA ARG A 82 5.70 -4.63 -8.43
C ARG A 82 4.75 -5.32 -7.46
N ARG A 83 3.47 -4.97 -7.52
CA ARG A 83 2.41 -5.58 -6.70
C ARG A 83 1.43 -6.30 -7.59
N HIS A 84 1.24 -7.59 -7.31
CA HIS A 84 0.17 -8.40 -7.86
C HIS A 84 -1.03 -8.33 -6.91
N ILE A 85 -2.15 -7.81 -7.40
CA ILE A 85 -3.40 -7.66 -6.66
C ILE A 85 -4.41 -8.64 -7.26
N GLY A 86 -4.66 -9.75 -6.56
CA GLY A 86 -5.71 -10.69 -6.95
C GLY A 86 -7.07 -10.02 -6.96
N LEU A 87 -7.77 -10.08 -8.09
CA LEU A 87 -9.10 -9.52 -8.28
C LEU A 87 -10.15 -10.51 -7.75
N PRO A 88 -11.21 -10.04 -7.08
CA PRO A 88 -12.36 -10.88 -6.78
C PRO A 88 -13.03 -11.34 -8.09
N THR A 89 -13.75 -12.46 -8.05
CA THR A 89 -14.43 -13.06 -9.22
C THR A 89 -15.30 -12.06 -9.98
N SER A 90 -15.97 -11.14 -9.28
CA SER A 90 -16.80 -10.08 -9.88
C SER A 90 -16.01 -9.06 -10.71
N MET A 91 -14.69 -8.98 -10.56
CA MET A 91 -13.79 -8.11 -11.30
C MET A 91 -12.83 -8.87 -12.22
N ALA A 92 -12.74 -10.20 -12.10
CA ALA A 92 -11.78 -11.03 -12.83
C ALA A 92 -11.93 -10.94 -14.36
N ALA A 93 -13.15 -10.79 -14.88
CA ALA A 93 -13.37 -10.62 -16.32
C ALA A 93 -13.17 -9.16 -16.81
N LEU A 94 -13.10 -8.18 -15.90
CA LEU A 94 -13.04 -6.77 -16.24
C LEU A 94 -11.63 -6.35 -16.67
N LYS A 95 -11.53 -5.27 -17.44
CA LYS A 95 -10.28 -4.63 -17.84
C LYS A 95 -10.10 -3.29 -17.11
N PRO A 96 -8.87 -2.92 -16.76
CA PRO A 96 -8.59 -1.56 -16.31
C PRO A 96 -8.81 -0.59 -17.47
N THR A 97 -9.61 0.45 -17.25
CA THR A 97 -9.98 1.43 -18.28
C THR A 97 -9.48 2.84 -17.98
N ARG A 98 -9.37 3.19 -16.70
CA ARG A 98 -8.90 4.50 -16.27
C ARG A 98 -8.18 4.39 -14.94
N ALA A 99 -7.08 5.11 -14.80
CA ALA A 99 -6.38 5.29 -13.54
C ALA A 99 -6.34 6.77 -13.17
N ARG A 100 -6.57 7.08 -11.89
CA ARG A 100 -6.47 8.43 -11.33
C ARG A 100 -5.65 8.38 -10.05
N LEU A 101 -4.71 9.30 -9.91
CA LEU A 101 -3.90 9.47 -8.72
C LEU A 101 -4.22 10.84 -8.12
N GLU A 102 -4.85 10.85 -6.95
CA GLU A 102 -5.29 12.06 -6.26
C GLU A 102 -5.03 11.90 -4.76
N ASN A 103 -4.39 12.88 -4.12
CA ASN A 103 -4.07 12.87 -2.68
C ASN A 103 -3.38 11.58 -2.20
N GLY A 104 -2.47 11.02 -3.01
CA GLY A 104 -1.76 9.78 -2.69
C GLY A 104 -2.60 8.51 -2.82
N VAL A 105 -3.80 8.58 -3.40
CA VAL A 105 -4.68 7.43 -3.66
C VAL A 105 -4.73 7.17 -5.15
N LEU A 106 -4.33 5.97 -5.56
CA LEU A 106 -4.56 5.45 -6.91
C LEU A 106 -5.94 4.78 -6.94
N THR A 107 -6.80 5.24 -7.83
CA THR A 107 -8.10 4.64 -8.15
C THR A 107 -8.07 4.12 -9.58
N VAL A 108 -8.39 2.83 -9.75
CA VAL A 108 -8.37 2.13 -11.03
C VAL A 108 -9.80 1.67 -11.34
N GLU A 109 -10.39 2.25 -12.38
CA GLU A 109 -11.71 1.87 -12.88
C GLU A 109 -11.61 0.60 -13.72
N MET A 110 -12.44 -0.38 -13.40
CA MET A 110 -12.55 -1.67 -14.05
C MET A 110 -13.90 -1.78 -14.77
N LYS A 111 -13.90 -2.14 -16.05
CA LYS A 111 -15.14 -2.29 -16.85
C LYS A 111 -15.06 -3.52 -17.76
N GLU A 112 -16.22 -3.95 -18.24
CA GLU A 112 -16.29 -4.95 -19.29
C GLU A 112 -15.63 -4.42 -20.56
N GLU A 113 -15.00 -5.32 -21.30
CA GLU A 113 -14.46 -5.02 -22.61
C GLU A 113 -15.66 -4.86 -23.55
N VAL A 114 -15.94 -3.64 -24.00
CA VAL A 114 -16.96 -3.40 -25.02
C VAL A 114 -16.32 -3.77 -26.35
N THR A 115 -16.56 -4.99 -26.81
CA THR A 115 -16.28 -5.37 -28.19
C THR A 115 -17.21 -4.57 -29.09
N ALA A 116 -16.62 -3.68 -29.90
CA ALA A 116 -17.31 -3.01 -30.99
C ALA A 116 -17.55 -3.97 -32.16
#